data_AF-A0A1J4YFP9-F1
#
_entry.id   AF-A0A1J4YFP9-F1
#
_cell.length_a   1.000
_cell.length_b   1.000
_cell.length_c   1.000
_cell.angle_alpha   90.00
_cell.angle_beta   90.00
_cell.angle_gamma   90.00
#
_symmetry.space_group_name_H-M   'P 1'
#
loop_
_entity.id
_entity.type
_entity.pdbx_description
1 polymer ?
#
loop_
_entity_poly.entity_id
_entity_poly.type
_entity_poly.pdbx_seq_one_letter_code
_entity_poly.pdbx_strand_id
1 'polypeptide(L)'
;MRERLAGREYDAETVTAVIRQLKRDNYLSEERYAEAFLRSRLRRGEAPWLAAQKAREKGAEQQVLETVLAGMNEDYDDEQAARDLLAARDPGGFRFEDERVWQRQARFLRNKGYSSATVLRVLKERSE
;
A
#
# COMPACT_ATOMS: atom_id res chain seq x y z
N MET A 1 -0.93 2.74 16.64
CA MET A 1 -0.94 2.32 18.06
C MET A 1 -1.79 3.25 18.92
N ARG A 2 -1.73 4.57 18.71
CA ARG A 2 -2.63 5.57 19.34
C ARG A 2 -4.13 5.26 19.23
N GLU A 3 -4.62 4.90 18.04
CA GLU A 3 -6.04 4.58 17.85
C GLU A 3 -6.50 3.28 18.54
N ARG A 4 -5.59 2.33 18.80
CA ARG A 4 -5.94 1.07 19.49
C ARG A 4 -5.98 1.23 21.02
N LEU A 5 -5.50 2.35 21.56
CA LEU A 5 -5.45 2.65 22.99
C LEU A 5 -6.49 3.69 23.44
N ALA A 6 -7.14 4.39 22.50
CA ALA A 6 -8.16 5.39 22.80
C ALA A 6 -9.48 4.82 23.37
N GLY A 7 -9.60 3.49 23.47
CA GLY A 7 -10.79 2.79 24.00
C GLY A 7 -10.67 2.29 25.44
N ARG A 8 -9.57 2.58 26.15
CA ARG A 8 -9.41 2.26 27.58
C ARG A 8 -8.84 3.48 28.29
N GLU A 9 -9.44 3.82 29.43
CA GLU A 9 -9.14 4.98 30.28
C GLU A 9 -7.65 5.05 30.66
N TYR A 10 -6.82 5.64 29.81
CA TYR A 10 -5.42 5.92 30.10
C TYR A 10 -5.14 7.39 29.90
N ASP A 11 -4.59 8.00 30.94
CA ASP A 11 -4.21 9.40 30.95
C ASP A 11 -3.19 9.70 29.83
N ALA A 12 -3.39 10.80 29.12
CA ALA A 12 -2.65 11.13 27.89
C ALA A 12 -1.13 11.30 28.14
N GLU A 13 -0.73 11.71 29.35
CA GLU A 13 0.68 11.80 29.73
C GLU A 13 1.30 10.41 29.91
N THR A 14 0.57 9.48 30.50
CA THR A 14 1.02 8.09 30.70
C THR A 14 1.21 7.38 29.36
N VAL A 15 0.27 7.54 28.43
CA VAL A 15 0.40 6.99 27.06
C VAL A 15 1.62 7.58 26.35
N THR A 16 1.87 8.88 26.52
CA THR A 16 3.01 9.56 25.89
C THR A 16 4.34 9.11 26.50
N ALA A 17 4.42 8.94 27.82
CA ALA A 17 5.60 8.47 28.52
C ALA A 17 5.94 7.01 28.15
N VAL A 18 4.94 6.13 28.09
CA VAL A 18 5.12 4.73 27.70
C VAL A 18 5.56 4.61 26.23
N ILE A 19 4.98 5.40 25.31
CA ILE A 19 5.44 5.43 23.91
C ILE A 19 6.89 5.91 23.84
N ARG A 20 7.26 6.93 24.62
CA ARG A 20 8.64 7.46 24.64
C ARG A 20 9.62 6.42 25.19
N GLN A 21 9.25 5.69 26.24
CA GLN A 21 10.02 4.59 26.81
C GLN A 21 10.21 3.45 25.81
N LEU A 22 9.14 3.02 25.14
CA LEU A 22 9.18 1.93 24.16
C LEU A 22 9.98 2.26 22.90
N LYS A 23 9.98 3.54 22.47
CA LYS A 23 10.90 4.04 21.43
C LYS A 23 12.35 4.00 21.92
N ARG A 24 12.61 4.42 23.17
CA ARG A 24 13.94 4.43 23.78
C ARG A 24 14.54 3.03 23.92
N ASP A 25 13.71 2.05 24.23
CA ASP A 25 14.14 0.67 24.46
C ASP A 25 14.19 -0.17 23.16
N ASN A 26 14.01 0.47 21.99
CA ASN A 26 14.05 -0.14 20.65
C ASN A 26 13.02 -1.28 20.41
N TYR A 27 12.02 -1.41 21.30
CA TYR A 27 10.89 -2.33 21.16
C TYR A 27 9.84 -1.80 20.17
N LEU A 28 9.87 -0.50 19.87
CA LEU A 28 9.00 0.19 18.91
C LEU A 28 9.88 0.82 17.80
N SER A 29 10.50 -0.01 16.96
CA SER A 29 11.14 0.49 15.74
C SER A 29 10.06 0.77 14.71
N GLU A 30 9.68 2.05 14.63
CA GLU A 30 8.76 2.57 13.62
C GLU A 30 9.28 2.27 12.21
N GLU A 31 10.59 2.12 12.01
CA GLU A 31 11.16 1.72 10.73
C GLU A 31 10.84 0.28 10.36
N ARG A 32 11.09 -0.69 11.26
CA ARG A 32 10.74 -2.11 11.00
C ARG A 32 9.25 -2.28 10.78
N TYR A 33 8.42 -1.52 11.50
CA TYR A 33 6.97 -1.51 11.27
C TYR A 33 6.62 -0.93 9.90
N ALA A 34 7.21 0.21 9.51
CA ALA A 34 6.97 0.86 8.22
C ALA A 34 7.38 -0.04 7.06
N GLU A 35 8.56 -0.67 7.14
CA GLU A 35 9.06 -1.60 6.12
C GLU A 35 8.17 -2.84 6.00
N ALA A 36 7.82 -3.49 7.12
CA ALA A 36 6.93 -4.64 7.12
C ALA A 36 5.52 -4.29 6.61
N PHE A 37 5.03 -3.09 6.93
CA PHE A 37 3.75 -2.59 6.46
C PHE A 37 3.77 -2.32 4.95
N LEU A 38 4.79 -1.64 4.45
CA LEU A 38 5.01 -1.39 3.02
C LEU A 38 5.05 -2.70 2.24
N ARG A 39 5.91 -3.64 2.64
CA ARG A 39 5.99 -4.98 2.01
C ARG A 39 4.65 -5.71 2.02
N SER A 40 3.89 -5.61 3.11
CA SER A 40 2.56 -6.22 3.21
C SER A 40 1.55 -5.60 2.22
N ARG A 41 1.63 -4.28 1.98
CA ARG A 41 0.78 -3.59 1.01
C ARG A 41 1.17 -3.90 -0.43
N LEU A 42 2.47 -3.95 -0.73
CA LEU A 42 2.97 -4.36 -2.05
C LEU A 42 2.54 -5.79 -2.39
N ARG A 43 2.65 -6.73 -1.44
CA ARG A 43 2.13 -8.11 -1.63
C ARG A 43 0.63 -8.18 -1.90
N ARG A 44 -0.12 -7.15 -1.51
CA ARG A 44 -1.57 -7.03 -1.81
C ARG A 44 -1.82 -6.32 -3.14
N GLY A 45 -0.78 -6.01 -3.91
CA GLY A 45 -0.87 -5.32 -5.19
C GLY A 45 -1.19 -3.83 -5.07
N GLU A 46 -0.83 -3.19 -3.96
CA GLU A 46 -0.91 -1.73 -3.88
C GLU A 46 0.37 -1.12 -4.45
N ALA A 47 0.26 -0.02 -5.19
CA ALA A 47 1.42 0.71 -5.71
C ALA A 47 2.28 1.26 -4.55
N PRO A 48 3.63 1.33 -4.71
CA PRO A 48 4.55 1.75 -3.65
C PRO A 48 4.18 3.08 -3.00
N TRP A 49 3.85 4.09 -3.82
CA TRP A 49 3.47 5.42 -3.32
C TRP A 49 2.21 5.38 -2.44
N LEU A 50 1.21 4.56 -2.78
CA LEU A 50 -0.03 4.43 -2.01
C LEU A 50 0.22 3.71 -0.70
N ALA A 51 1.08 2.68 -0.72
CA ALA A 51 1.53 1.99 0.47
C ALA A 51 2.25 2.96 1.43
N ALA A 52 3.11 3.83 0.90
CA ALA A 52 3.83 4.84 1.68
C ALA A 52 2.92 5.92 2.22
N GLN A 53 1.94 6.40 1.43
CA GLN A 53 0.93 7.33 1.93
C GLN A 53 0.19 6.75 3.14
N LYS A 54 -0.26 5.49 3.05
CA LYS A 54 -0.95 4.80 4.16
C LYS A 54 -0.03 4.55 5.36
N ALA A 55 1.26 4.37 5.14
CA ALA A 55 2.24 4.25 6.21
C ALA A 55 2.44 5.60 6.93
N ARG A 56 2.51 6.70 6.16
CA ARG A 56 2.60 8.07 6.69
C ARG A 56 1.39 8.43 7.53
N GLU A 57 0.18 8.11 7.07
CA GLU A 57 -1.07 8.31 7.84
C GLU A 57 -1.07 7.54 9.18
N LYS A 58 -0.31 6.45 9.27
CA LYS A 58 -0.15 5.66 10.51
C LYS A 58 0.97 6.14 11.43
N GLY A 59 1.65 7.23 11.06
CA GLY A 59 2.71 7.84 11.86
C GLY A 59 4.13 7.34 11.55
N ALA A 60 4.36 6.71 10.38
CA ALA A 60 5.71 6.40 9.94
C ALA A 60 6.46 7.68 9.53
N GLU A 61 7.74 7.75 9.88
CA GLU A 61 8.60 8.90 9.61
C GLU A 61 8.93 9.01 8.11
N GLN A 62 8.87 10.22 7.57
CA GLN A 62 8.99 10.47 6.13
C GLN A 62 10.35 10.00 5.56
N GLN A 63 11.45 10.27 6.26
CA GLN A 63 12.80 9.88 5.82
C GLN A 63 12.94 8.36 5.66
N VAL A 64 12.31 7.60 6.55
CA VAL A 64 12.29 6.13 6.50
C VAL A 64 11.48 5.65 5.29
N LEU A 65 10.31 6.25 5.05
CA LEU A 65 9.48 5.91 3.90
C LEU A 65 10.19 6.21 2.58
N GLU A 66 10.87 7.35 2.47
CA GLU A 66 11.63 7.74 1.27
C GLU A 66 12.77 6.76 0.99
N THR A 67 13.52 6.36 2.03
CA THR A 67 14.61 5.38 1.90
C THR A 67 14.09 4.03 1.42
N VAL A 68 12.99 3.55 2.02
CA VAL A 68 12.38 2.26 1.64
C VAL A 68 11.76 2.33 0.25
N LEU A 69 11.09 3.43 -0.10
CA LEU A 69 10.54 3.66 -1.44
C LEU A 69 11.62 3.72 -2.51
N ALA A 70 12.74 4.41 -2.25
CA ALA A 70 13.84 4.51 -3.20
C ALA A 70 14.39 3.12 -3.55
N GLY A 71 14.62 2.27 -2.54
CA GLY A 71 15.07 0.89 -2.78
C GLY A 71 14.01 -0.02 -3.39
N MET A 72 12.72 0.35 -3.36
CA MET A 72 11.64 -0.42 -3.99
C MET A 72 11.37 0.04 -5.43
N ASN A 73 11.53 1.33 -5.73
CA ASN A 73 11.23 1.90 -7.04
C ASN A 73 12.23 1.49 -8.13
N GLU A 74 13.48 1.17 -7.79
CA GLU A 74 14.50 0.79 -8.79
C GLU A 74 14.10 -0.46 -9.60
N ASP A 75 13.36 -1.40 -8.99
CA ASP A 75 12.96 -2.66 -9.61
C ASP A 75 11.43 -2.79 -9.82
N TYR A 76 10.63 -1.79 -9.43
CA TYR A 76 9.18 -1.90 -9.48
C TYR A 76 8.60 -1.51 -10.84
N ASP A 77 8.17 -2.51 -11.61
CA ASP A 77 7.40 -2.32 -12.83
C ASP A 77 5.89 -2.17 -12.50
N ASP A 78 5.42 -0.93 -12.48
CA ASP A 78 4.02 -0.56 -12.31
C ASP A 78 3.07 -1.30 -13.27
N GLU A 79 3.48 -1.47 -14.53
CA GLU A 79 2.64 -2.05 -15.58
C GLU A 79 2.55 -3.57 -15.42
N GLN A 80 3.69 -4.22 -15.16
CA GLN A 80 3.72 -5.65 -14.93
C GLN A 80 2.92 -6.02 -13.67
N ALA A 81 3.10 -5.28 -12.58
CA ALA A 81 2.33 -5.50 -11.36
C ALA A 81 0.81 -5.32 -11.59
N ALA A 82 0.41 -4.32 -12.39
CA ALA A 82 -0.99 -4.13 -12.75
C ALA A 82 -1.53 -5.26 -13.64
N ARG A 83 -0.73 -5.77 -14.58
CA ARG A 83 -1.06 -6.94 -15.42
C ARG A 83 -1.31 -8.18 -14.56
N ASP A 84 -0.40 -8.49 -13.65
CA ASP A 84 -0.48 -9.67 -12.80
C ASP A 84 -1.75 -9.65 -11.92
N LEU A 85 -2.08 -8.47 -11.37
CA LEU A 85 -3.30 -8.29 -10.59
C LEU A 85 -4.58 -8.43 -11.43
N LEU A 86 -4.55 -7.91 -12.66
CA LEU A 86 -5.68 -8.03 -13.57
C LEU A 86 -5.88 -9.48 -14.00
N ALA A 87 -4.80 -10.19 -14.35
CA ALA A 87 -4.82 -11.59 -14.74
C ALA A 87 -5.34 -12.50 -13.60
N ALA A 88 -4.91 -12.26 -12.36
CA ALA A 88 -5.40 -12.99 -11.20
C ALA A 88 -6.90 -12.75 -10.91
N ARG A 89 -7.42 -11.56 -11.26
CA ARG A 89 -8.79 -11.14 -10.94
C ARG A 89 -9.79 -11.38 -12.09
N ASP A 90 -9.32 -11.36 -13.33
CA ASP A 90 -10.08 -11.56 -14.55
C ASP A 90 -9.33 -12.50 -15.52
N PRO A 91 -9.11 -13.77 -15.12
CA PRO A 91 -8.38 -14.74 -15.93
C PRO A 91 -9.13 -15.10 -17.23
N GLY A 92 -10.46 -14.95 -17.24
CA GLY A 92 -11.30 -15.22 -18.40
C GLY A 92 -11.38 -14.06 -19.40
N GLY A 93 -10.81 -12.89 -19.08
CA GLY A 93 -10.89 -11.72 -19.96
C GLY A 93 -12.30 -11.14 -20.14
N PHE A 94 -13.20 -11.34 -19.18
CA PHE A 94 -14.59 -10.86 -19.25
C PHE A 94 -14.69 -9.34 -19.38
N ARG A 95 -13.62 -8.62 -19.05
CA ARG A 95 -13.49 -7.17 -19.31
C ARG A 95 -13.69 -6.79 -20.79
N PHE A 96 -13.45 -7.71 -21.73
CA PHE A 96 -13.65 -7.47 -23.16
C PHE A 96 -15.09 -7.73 -23.63
N GLU A 97 -15.89 -8.41 -22.82
CA GLU A 97 -17.26 -8.81 -23.16
C GLU A 97 -18.30 -7.92 -22.48
N ASP A 98 -18.00 -7.39 -21.29
CA ASP A 98 -18.91 -6.56 -20.51
C ASP A 98 -18.23 -5.28 -20.02
N GLU A 99 -18.76 -4.13 -20.45
CA GLU A 99 -18.29 -2.81 -20.02
C GLU A 99 -18.42 -2.61 -18.50
N ARG A 100 -19.38 -3.26 -17.83
CA ARG A 100 -19.49 -3.23 -16.37
C ARG A 100 -18.33 -3.96 -15.71
N VAL A 101 -17.81 -5.04 -16.30
CA VAL A 101 -16.59 -5.70 -15.84
C VAL A 101 -15.40 -4.78 -16.06
N TRP A 102 -15.27 -4.17 -17.25
CA TRP A 102 -14.23 -3.19 -17.55
C TRP A 102 -14.14 -2.09 -16.50
N GLN A 103 -15.26 -1.42 -16.21
CA GLN A 103 -15.33 -0.34 -15.22
C GLN A 103 -14.98 -0.83 -13.80
N ARG A 104 -15.34 -2.07 -13.43
CA ARG A 104 -14.98 -2.67 -12.14
C ARG A 104 -13.48 -2.96 -12.03
N GLN A 105 -12.83 -3.40 -13.11
CA GLN A 105 -11.39 -3.63 -13.14
C GLN A 105 -10.62 -2.30 -13.12
N ALA A 106 -11.08 -1.30 -13.89
CA ALA A 106 -10.51 0.05 -13.88
C ALA A 106 -10.54 0.69 -12.49
N ARG A 107 -11.69 0.65 -11.81
CA ARG A 107 -11.81 1.18 -10.44
C ARG A 107 -10.92 0.44 -9.46
N PHE A 108 -10.77 -0.88 -9.60
CA PHE A 108 -9.91 -1.66 -8.73
C PHE A 108 -8.44 -1.27 -8.86
N LEU A 109 -7.90 -1.21 -10.08
CA LEU A 109 -6.50 -0.80 -10.28
C LEU A 109 -6.28 0.66 -9.83
N ARG A 110 -7.22 1.56 -10.09
CA ARG A 110 -7.15 2.94 -9.54
C ARG A 110 -7.13 2.96 -8.01
N ASN A 111 -7.95 2.15 -7.35
CA ASN A 111 -7.97 2.04 -5.89
C ASN A 111 -6.69 1.39 -5.32
N LYS A 112 -5.93 0.68 -6.15
CA LYS A 112 -4.60 0.16 -5.84
C LYS A 112 -3.48 1.18 -6.06
N GLY A 113 -3.80 2.36 -6.60
CA GLY A 113 -2.85 3.45 -6.80
C GLY A 113 -2.20 3.48 -8.18
N TYR A 114 -2.64 2.64 -9.13
CA TYR A 114 -2.09 2.71 -10.48
C TYR A 114 -2.57 3.96 -11.22
N SER A 115 -1.67 4.56 -12.00
CA SER A 115 -1.97 5.74 -12.80
C SER A 115 -3.07 5.45 -13.83
N SER A 116 -3.86 6.46 -14.20
CA SER A 116 -4.90 6.30 -15.23
C SER A 116 -4.34 5.80 -16.57
N ALA A 117 -3.10 6.20 -16.91
CA ALA A 117 -2.41 5.75 -18.12
C ALA A 117 -2.09 4.25 -18.06
N THR A 118 -1.48 3.79 -16.97
CA THR A 118 -1.18 2.37 -16.73
C THR A 118 -2.45 1.52 -16.74
N VAL A 119 -3.50 1.97 -16.04
CA VAL A 119 -4.78 1.26 -15.98
C VAL A 119 -5.40 1.12 -17.36
N LEU A 120 -5.44 2.21 -18.15
CA LEU A 120 -6.04 2.16 -19.48
C LEU A 120 -5.27 1.24 -20.43
N ARG A 121 -3.93 1.23 -20.33
CA ARG A 121 -3.07 0.38 -21.16
C ARG A 121 -3.30 -1.10 -20.84
N VAL A 122 -3.14 -1.48 -19.57
CA VAL A 122 -3.25 -2.87 -19.11
C VAL A 122 -4.66 -3.44 -19.33
N LEU A 123 -5.71 -2.64 -19.19
CA LEU A 123 -7.05 -3.13 -19.46
C LEU A 123 -7.25 -3.48 -20.94
N LYS A 124 -6.65 -2.70 -21.86
CA LYS A 124 -6.77 -2.88 -23.32
C LYS A 124 -5.92 -4.04 -23.85
N GLU A 125 -4.92 -4.46 -23.08
CA GLU A 125 -4.07 -5.61 -23.42
C GLU A 125 -4.86 -6.91 -23.29
N ARG A 126 -5.04 -7.60 -24.42
CA ARG A 126 -5.43 -9.02 -24.41
C ARG A 126 -4.16 -9.80 -24.10
N SER A 127 -4.16 -10.47 -22.95
CA SER A 127 -3.21 -11.54 -22.68
C SER A 127 -3.49 -12.66 -23.71
N GLU A 128 -2.56 -12.88 -24.63
CA GLU A 128 -2.57 -14.01 -25.59
C GLU A 128 -2.50 -15.36 -24.88
#